data_AF-A0A1S1NEL0-F1
#
_entry.id   AF-A0A1S1NEL0-F1
#
_cell.length_a   1.000
_cell.length_b   1.000
_cell.length_c   1.000
_cell.angle_alpha   90.00
_cell.angle_beta   90.00
_cell.angle_gamma   90.00
#
_symmetry.space_group_name_H-M   'P 1'
#
loop_
_entity.id
_entity.type
_entity.pdbx_description
1 polymer ?
#
loop_
_entity_poly.entity_id
_entity_poly.type
_entity_poly.pdbx_seq_one_letter_code
_entity_poly.pdbx_strand_id
1 'polypeptide(L)'
;MARRKFKNCKSDQVMASKLTSILCIGALLLSGCQTTADKPSTTQPAWLTDTPSSDFMIYGVGYADSVGDMQNAKLAAQESARLALAKQLNVTISAHTTVSQSATEKSMQYHVDELISSRVPNILLQGVKIEDEFWHNNTAYALASFNRTEAIMQTELSINAVDEEIMQISLSDKSKSQRLKKAITLRTLAVKRQKLNDYLQMLQSPKLPLSKDLVSQLSLSEQVLNTLSFSIVADSSEHDNIRDIMASSLTSNGIQITANDADFELTFRVNWQQIVKSGTHYSIAESFMVIKEQGMEKAHFNDKVKAASSYAQTAKHNAMQKLADKLSLQLAQFIVYGGI
;
A
#
# COMPACT_ATOMS: atom_id res chain seq x y z
N MET A 1 -3.39 9.09 -55.01
CA MET A 1 -4.80 8.70 -55.29
C MET A 1 -5.35 8.15 -53.98
N ALA A 2 -6.47 8.53 -53.39
CA ALA A 2 -7.66 9.17 -53.91
C ALA A 2 -8.29 10.14 -52.88
N ARG A 3 -9.06 11.09 -53.43
CA ARG A 3 -9.85 12.17 -52.80
C ARG A 3 -11.14 11.64 -52.14
N ARG A 4 -11.63 12.38 -51.14
CA ARG A 4 -13.03 12.83 -50.87
C ARG A 4 -12.95 13.71 -49.60
N LYS A 5 -13.18 15.03 -49.51
CA LYS A 5 -14.20 16.02 -49.95
C LYS A 5 -15.62 15.78 -49.43
N PHE A 6 -16.03 16.60 -48.44
CA PHE A 6 -17.32 17.31 -48.22
C PHE A 6 -17.05 18.29 -47.05
N LYS A 7 -17.03 19.64 -47.11
CA LYS A 7 -17.88 20.75 -47.60
C LYS A 7 -19.15 21.05 -46.75
N ASN A 8 -19.02 22.15 -46.00
CA ASN A 8 -19.95 23.13 -45.40
C ASN A 8 -21.44 23.13 -45.77
N CYS A 9 -22.29 23.52 -44.80
CA CYS A 9 -23.10 24.78 -44.72
C CYS A 9 -24.01 24.69 -43.47
N LYS A 10 -23.98 25.62 -42.49
CA LYS A 10 -24.65 26.95 -42.40
C LYS A 10 -26.18 26.94 -42.44
N SER A 11 -26.74 27.91 -41.69
CA SER A 11 -28.11 28.46 -41.72
C SER A 11 -29.12 27.71 -40.82
N ASP A 12 -30.01 28.31 -40.03
CA ASP A 12 -30.49 29.69 -39.97
C ASP A 12 -31.21 29.98 -38.64
N GLN A 13 -31.13 31.24 -38.19
CA GLN A 13 -32.11 31.89 -37.33
C GLN A 13 -33.37 32.23 -38.13
N VAL A 14 -34.53 32.36 -37.45
CA VAL A 14 -35.78 33.10 -37.82
C VAL A 14 -36.89 32.48 -36.93
N MET A 15 -37.87 33.13 -36.30
CA MET A 15 -38.36 34.51 -36.17
C MET A 15 -39.26 34.53 -34.90
N ALA A 16 -39.24 35.57 -34.05
CA ALA A 16 -40.12 36.74 -34.04
C ALA A 16 -41.63 36.49 -33.78
N SER A 17 -42.16 37.09 -32.70
CA SER A 17 -43.54 37.61 -32.56
C SER A 17 -43.61 38.44 -31.26
N LYS A 18 -43.42 39.76 -31.28
CA LYS A 18 -44.38 40.88 -31.46
C LYS A 18 -45.55 40.93 -30.45
N LEU A 19 -45.56 42.00 -29.62
CA LEU A 19 -46.61 43.05 -29.48
C LEU A 19 -46.40 43.83 -28.15
N THR A 20 -45.80 45.04 -28.20
CA THR A 20 -46.41 46.39 -28.01
C THR A 20 -46.95 46.67 -26.59
N SER A 21 -46.25 47.51 -25.82
CA SER A 21 -46.46 48.97 -25.65
C SER A 21 -47.64 49.32 -24.75
N ILE A 22 -47.35 49.93 -23.59
CA ILE A 22 -48.02 51.14 -23.08
C ILE A 22 -47.05 51.90 -22.17
N LEU A 23 -47.00 53.19 -22.45
CA LEU A 23 -46.25 54.28 -21.84
C LEU A 23 -47.10 54.84 -20.68
N CYS A 24 -46.53 55.04 -19.49
CA CYS A 24 -47.07 55.98 -18.50
C CYS A 24 -45.93 56.63 -17.71
N ILE A 25 -45.95 57.96 -17.75
CA ILE A 25 -45.04 58.92 -17.13
C ILE A 25 -45.47 59.12 -15.67
N GLY A 26 -44.52 59.16 -14.73
CA GLY A 26 -44.78 59.54 -13.33
C GLY A 26 -43.49 59.85 -12.59
N ALA A 27 -43.28 61.13 -12.29
CA ALA A 27 -42.10 61.69 -11.64
C ALA A 27 -42.09 61.49 -10.10
N LEU A 28 -40.92 61.78 -9.52
CA LEU A 28 -40.62 62.08 -8.10
C LEU A 28 -40.45 60.87 -7.16
N LEU A 29 -39.21 60.62 -6.72
CA LEU A 29 -38.67 61.09 -5.44
C LEU A 29 -37.22 60.58 -5.25
N LEU A 30 -36.30 61.54 -5.10
CA LEU A 30 -34.93 61.32 -4.63
C LEU A 30 -34.98 60.96 -3.15
N SER A 31 -34.82 59.67 -2.82
CA SER A 31 -34.45 59.22 -1.49
C SER A 31 -33.04 58.64 -1.56
N GLY A 32 -32.07 59.48 -1.18
CA GLY A 32 -30.72 59.03 -0.90
C GLY A 32 -30.71 58.19 0.38
N CYS A 33 -30.78 56.87 0.24
CA CYS A 33 -30.18 55.99 1.23
C CYS A 33 -28.68 55.98 0.93
N GLN A 34 -27.90 56.71 1.75
CA GLN A 34 -26.49 56.41 1.91
C GLN A 34 -26.40 54.98 2.48
N THR A 35 -26.25 54.01 1.60
CA THR A 35 -25.63 52.75 1.95
C THR A 35 -24.19 53.10 2.27
N THR A 36 -23.83 53.12 3.55
CA THR A 36 -22.44 52.99 3.96
C THR A 36 -21.97 51.66 3.36
N ALA A 37 -21.25 51.75 2.25
CA ALA A 37 -20.48 50.64 1.74
C ALA A 37 -19.49 50.28 2.85
N ASP A 38 -19.75 49.17 3.54
CA ASP A 38 -18.75 48.51 4.36
C ASP A 38 -17.55 48.27 3.45
N LYS A 39 -16.51 49.08 3.66
CA LYS A 39 -15.19 48.80 3.09
C LYS A 39 -14.83 47.39 3.55
N PRO A 40 -14.44 46.46 2.66
CA PRO A 40 -13.93 45.18 3.08
C PRO A 40 -12.69 45.47 3.92
N SER A 41 -12.83 45.37 5.24
CA SER A 41 -11.68 45.45 6.11
C SER A 41 -10.83 44.24 5.79
N THR A 42 -9.66 44.48 5.18
CA THR A 42 -8.51 43.57 5.15
C THR A 42 -7.99 43.38 6.57
N THR A 43 -8.88 42.93 7.46
CA THR A 43 -8.55 42.61 8.84
C THR A 43 -7.85 41.28 8.80
N GLN A 44 -6.57 41.31 9.17
CA GLN A 44 -5.75 40.12 9.29
C GLN A 44 -6.46 39.11 10.20
N PRO A 45 -6.62 37.84 9.77
CA PRO A 45 -7.27 36.84 10.59
C PRO A 45 -6.49 36.59 11.88
N ALA A 46 -7.19 36.41 13.00
CA ALA A 46 -6.58 36.16 14.30
C ALA A 46 -5.76 34.85 14.34
N TRP A 47 -6.13 33.86 13.51
CA TRP A 47 -5.41 32.59 13.42
C TRP A 47 -3.99 32.71 12.84
N LEU A 48 -3.64 33.87 12.25
CA LEU A 48 -2.29 34.13 11.76
C LEU A 48 -1.30 34.38 12.90
N THR A 49 -1.76 34.87 14.05
CA THR A 49 -0.95 35.11 15.24
C THR A 49 -1.11 34.00 16.27
N ASP A 50 -2.35 33.52 16.48
CA ASP A 50 -2.67 32.48 17.45
C ASP A 50 -3.46 31.35 16.79
N THR A 51 -2.81 30.22 16.55
CA THR A 51 -3.47 29.04 15.99
C THR A 51 -4.61 28.59 16.91
N PRO A 52 -5.84 28.40 16.40
CA PRO A 52 -6.94 27.91 17.21
C PRO A 52 -6.60 26.58 17.89
N SER A 53 -6.98 26.42 19.15
CA SER A 53 -6.79 25.19 19.92
C SER A 53 -8.15 24.61 20.32
N SER A 54 -8.32 23.31 20.09
CA SER A 54 -9.51 22.55 20.50
C SER A 54 -9.10 21.14 20.91
N ASP A 55 -9.84 20.52 21.81
CA ASP A 55 -9.60 19.12 22.20
C ASP A 55 -9.98 18.13 21.08
N PHE A 56 -10.89 18.52 20.19
CA PHE A 56 -11.47 17.66 19.15
C PHE A 56 -10.93 17.97 17.75
N MET A 57 -10.44 19.18 17.53
CA MET A 57 -9.93 19.66 16.25
C MET A 57 -8.46 20.03 16.36
N ILE A 58 -7.67 19.59 15.40
CA ILE A 58 -6.26 20.00 15.25
C ILE A 58 -6.19 20.99 14.10
N TYR A 59 -5.44 22.07 14.28
CA TYR A 59 -5.27 23.12 13.28
C TYR A 59 -3.81 23.26 12.89
N GLY A 60 -3.55 23.53 11.61
CA GLY A 60 -2.22 23.80 11.10
C GLY A 60 -2.26 24.98 10.17
N VAL A 61 -1.31 25.89 10.38
CA VAL A 61 -1.15 27.10 9.56
C VAL A 61 0.02 26.88 8.61
N GLY A 62 -0.22 27.11 7.33
CA GLY A 62 0.80 27.06 6.27
C GLY A 62 0.93 28.41 5.59
N TYR A 63 2.10 28.67 5.02
CA TYR A 63 2.36 29.86 4.23
C TYR A 63 3.27 29.55 3.05
N ALA A 64 3.16 30.35 1.99
CA ALA A 64 4.05 30.28 0.84
C ALA A 64 4.13 31.64 0.13
N ASP A 65 5.36 32.05 -0.18
CA ASP A 65 5.61 33.26 -0.95
C ASP A 65 5.36 33.02 -2.44
N SER A 66 4.85 34.04 -3.13
CA SER A 66 4.59 33.95 -4.56
C SER A 66 5.81 34.32 -5.38
N VAL A 67 6.33 33.34 -6.11
CA VAL A 67 7.27 33.54 -7.21
C VAL A 67 6.47 33.68 -8.50
N GLY A 68 5.75 34.79 -8.63
CA GLY A 68 5.08 35.21 -9.88
C GLY A 68 3.66 34.71 -10.12
N ASP A 69 3.21 33.62 -9.50
CA ASP A 69 1.83 33.14 -9.58
C ASP A 69 1.19 33.02 -8.19
N MET A 70 0.11 33.77 -7.98
CA MET A 70 -0.68 33.78 -6.75
C MET A 70 -1.38 32.44 -6.52
N GLN A 71 -1.86 31.77 -7.56
CA GLN A 71 -2.59 30.51 -7.42
C GLN A 71 -1.66 29.38 -6.98
N ASN A 72 -0.44 29.35 -7.52
CA ASN A 72 0.59 28.39 -7.09
C ASN A 72 0.99 28.63 -5.63
N ALA A 73 1.13 29.89 -5.21
CA ALA A 73 1.40 30.23 -3.81
C ALA A 73 0.27 29.76 -2.88
N LYS A 74 -1.00 29.94 -3.28
CA LYS A 74 -2.14 29.42 -2.52
C LYS A 74 -2.10 27.90 -2.37
N LEU A 75 -1.90 27.15 -3.45
CA LEU A 75 -1.79 25.69 -3.41
C LEU A 75 -0.61 25.25 -2.53
N ALA A 76 0.54 25.92 -2.64
CA ALA A 76 1.70 25.64 -1.81
C ALA A 76 1.44 25.94 -0.32
N ALA A 77 0.72 27.02 0.00
CA ALA A 77 0.33 27.35 1.37
C ALA A 77 -0.64 26.30 1.95
N GLN A 78 -1.61 25.82 1.16
CA GLN A 78 -2.50 24.73 1.57
C GLN A 78 -1.73 23.44 1.86
N GLU A 79 -0.80 23.04 1.00
CA GLU A 79 0.05 21.85 1.24
C GLU A 79 0.95 22.05 2.46
N SER A 80 1.50 23.25 2.65
CA SER A 80 2.26 23.58 3.86
C SER A 80 1.39 23.47 5.11
N ALA A 81 0.11 23.85 5.05
CA ALA A 81 -0.81 23.77 6.19
C ALA A 81 -1.12 22.31 6.54
N ARG A 82 -1.35 21.45 5.52
CA ARG A 82 -1.49 20.00 5.68
C ARG A 82 -0.24 19.37 6.30
N LEU A 83 0.95 19.80 5.86
CA LEU A 83 2.22 19.33 6.42
C LEU A 83 2.40 19.76 7.88
N ALA A 84 2.01 20.98 8.24
CA ALA A 84 2.05 21.47 9.61
C ALA A 84 1.18 20.62 10.54
N LEU A 85 -0.04 20.29 10.11
CA LEU A 85 -0.92 19.34 10.82
C LEU A 85 -0.28 17.97 11.02
N ALA A 86 0.27 17.39 9.95
CA ALA A 86 0.91 16.07 10.01
C ALA A 86 2.11 16.05 10.97
N LYS A 87 2.90 17.13 11.01
CA LYS A 87 4.01 17.28 11.97
C LYS A 87 3.50 17.32 13.41
N GLN A 88 2.43 18.06 13.69
CA GLN A 88 1.87 18.14 15.05
C GLN A 88 1.39 16.78 15.56
N LEU A 89 0.78 15.97 14.69
CA LEU A 89 0.39 14.60 15.00
C LEU A 89 1.62 13.71 15.28
N ASN A 90 2.63 13.72 14.40
CA ASN A 90 3.83 12.90 14.54
C ASN A 90 4.68 13.23 15.78
N VAL A 91 4.87 14.52 16.10
CA VAL A 91 5.66 14.96 17.26
C VAL A 91 5.07 14.43 18.57
N THR A 92 3.74 14.28 18.66
CA THR A 92 3.13 13.71 19.86
C THR A 92 3.47 12.22 20.04
N ILE A 93 3.63 11.47 18.95
CA ILE A 93 3.90 10.01 19.01
C ILE A 93 5.31 9.72 19.51
N SER A 94 6.30 10.49 19.04
CA SER A 94 7.71 10.28 19.40
C SER A 94 7.99 10.47 20.88
N ALA A 95 7.15 11.22 21.60
CA ALA A 95 7.24 11.37 23.05
C ALA A 95 6.75 10.12 23.82
N HIS A 96 6.03 9.19 23.18
CA HIS A 96 5.30 8.11 23.85
C HIS A 96 5.62 6.69 23.36
N THR A 97 6.63 6.51 22.51
CA THR A 97 6.93 5.19 21.90
C THR A 97 8.21 4.57 22.47
N THR A 98 8.03 3.53 23.30
CA THR A 98 9.06 2.55 23.67
C THR A 98 9.02 1.38 22.69
N VAL A 99 10.14 1.10 22.03
CA VAL A 99 10.28 0.06 21.00
C VAL A 99 10.30 -1.32 21.67
N SER A 100 9.31 -2.17 21.37
CA SER A 100 9.37 -3.60 21.66
C SER A 100 9.79 -4.36 20.40
N GLN A 101 11.08 -4.71 20.31
CA GLN A 101 11.58 -5.68 19.35
C GLN A 101 11.47 -7.07 19.97
N SER A 102 10.68 -7.95 19.36
CA SER A 102 10.90 -9.38 19.51
C SER A 102 10.29 -10.12 18.32
N ALA A 103 11.15 -10.55 17.41
CA ALA A 103 10.84 -11.63 16.48
C ALA A 103 12.17 -12.30 16.10
N THR A 104 12.22 -13.62 16.19
CA THR A 104 13.32 -14.44 15.67
C THR A 104 13.37 -14.26 14.16
N GLU A 105 14.36 -13.53 13.65
CA GLU A 105 14.49 -13.00 12.28
C GLU A 105 14.52 -14.05 11.13
N LYS A 106 14.25 -15.33 11.39
CA LYS A 106 14.44 -16.44 10.43
C LYS A 106 13.25 -17.39 10.26
N SER A 107 12.07 -17.11 10.84
CA SER A 107 10.89 -17.95 10.64
C SER A 107 10.17 -17.63 9.32
N MET A 108 9.49 -18.61 8.72
CA MET A 108 8.63 -18.37 7.55
C MET A 108 7.58 -17.29 7.86
N GLN A 109 7.02 -17.32 9.07
CA GLN A 109 6.10 -16.30 9.56
C GLN A 109 6.70 -14.89 9.46
N TYR A 110 7.95 -14.69 9.86
CA TYR A 110 8.60 -13.38 9.82
C TYR A 110 8.66 -12.83 8.38
N HIS A 111 9.11 -13.65 7.42
CA HIS A 111 9.19 -13.25 6.01
C HIS A 111 7.80 -13.00 5.39
N VAL A 112 6.81 -13.82 5.76
CA VAL A 112 5.41 -13.63 5.33
C VAL A 112 4.87 -12.30 5.87
N ASP A 113 5.07 -12.04 7.17
CA ASP A 113 4.60 -10.81 7.82
C ASP A 113 5.30 -9.56 7.26
N GLU A 114 6.60 -9.64 6.96
CA GLU A 114 7.36 -8.56 6.30
C GLU A 114 6.79 -8.24 4.91
N LEU A 115 6.60 -9.28 4.08
CA LEU A 115 6.04 -9.13 2.74
C LEU A 115 4.60 -8.59 2.78
N ILE A 116 3.76 -9.08 3.69
CA ILE A 116 2.40 -8.57 3.87
C ILE A 116 2.44 -7.10 4.34
N SER A 117 3.27 -6.77 5.32
CA SER A 117 3.40 -5.42 5.87
C SER A 117 3.81 -4.39 4.83
N SER A 118 4.70 -4.77 3.92
CA SER A 118 5.13 -3.93 2.79
C SER A 118 4.00 -3.63 1.80
N ARG A 119 3.00 -4.52 1.69
CA ARG A 119 1.89 -4.40 0.73
C ARG A 119 0.68 -3.68 1.30
N VAL A 120 0.37 -3.89 2.57
CA VAL A 120 -0.73 -3.18 3.21
C VAL A 120 -0.36 -1.69 3.20
N PRO A 121 -1.13 -0.80 2.56
CA PRO A 121 -0.77 0.61 2.51
C PRO A 121 -0.77 1.21 3.92
N ASN A 122 0.08 2.21 4.14
CA ASN A 122 0.01 3.00 5.35
C ASN A 122 -1.26 3.86 5.34
N ILE A 123 -1.84 4.06 6.52
CA ILE A 123 -3.02 4.90 6.66
C ILE A 123 -2.57 6.35 6.54
N LEU A 124 -3.14 7.05 5.55
CA LEU A 124 -2.91 8.47 5.36
C LEU A 124 -3.90 9.27 6.20
N LEU A 125 -3.50 10.48 6.61
CA LEU A 125 -4.39 11.42 7.26
C LEU A 125 -5.48 11.85 6.26
N GLN A 126 -6.71 11.37 6.48
CA GLN A 126 -7.87 11.72 5.66
C GLN A 126 -8.77 12.72 6.40
N GLY A 127 -9.52 13.53 5.65
CA GLY A 127 -10.48 14.47 6.25
C GLY A 127 -9.89 15.82 6.68
N VAL A 128 -8.68 16.17 6.22
CA VAL A 128 -8.14 17.52 6.39
C VAL A 128 -8.90 18.51 5.52
N LYS A 129 -9.42 19.57 6.11
CA LYS A 129 -10.17 20.64 5.42
C LYS A 129 -9.37 21.94 5.47
N ILE A 130 -9.46 22.75 4.41
CA ILE A 130 -8.97 24.13 4.44
C ILE A 130 -10.15 24.98 4.91
N GLU A 131 -10.02 25.56 6.09
CA GLU A 131 -11.08 26.37 6.73
C GLU A 131 -11.04 27.82 6.26
N ASP A 132 -9.83 28.36 6.09
CA ASP A 132 -9.64 29.75 5.72
C ASP A 132 -8.35 29.95 4.92
N GLU A 133 -8.33 31.03 4.13
CA GLU A 133 -7.19 31.46 3.34
C GLU A 133 -7.02 32.97 3.45
N PHE A 134 -5.78 33.41 3.58
CA PHE A 134 -5.46 34.83 3.61
C PHE A 134 -4.30 35.16 2.70
N TRP A 135 -4.34 36.34 2.10
CA TRP A 135 -3.29 36.82 1.21
C TRP A 135 -2.80 38.18 1.68
N HIS A 136 -1.49 38.29 1.92
CA HIS A 136 -0.88 39.53 2.36
C HIS A 136 0.59 39.62 1.93
N ASN A 137 1.03 40.80 1.49
CA ASN A 137 2.42 41.09 1.14
C ASN A 137 3.12 40.04 0.26
N ASN A 138 2.42 39.55 -0.78
CA ASN A 138 2.93 38.53 -1.71
C ASN A 138 3.12 37.12 -1.09
N THR A 139 2.53 36.88 0.07
CA THR A 139 2.50 35.59 0.77
C THR A 139 1.05 35.11 0.87
N ALA A 140 0.82 33.85 0.47
CA ALA A 140 -0.41 33.14 0.73
C ALA A 140 -0.32 32.43 2.08
N TYR A 141 -1.41 32.45 2.84
CA TYR A 141 -1.58 31.73 4.09
C TYR A 141 -2.81 30.85 4.00
N ALA A 142 -2.75 29.66 4.61
CA ALA A 142 -3.87 28.74 4.68
C ALA A 142 -3.99 28.16 6.08
N LEU A 143 -5.23 28.07 6.57
CA LEU A 143 -5.59 27.38 7.80
C LEU A 143 -6.22 26.04 7.44
N ALA A 144 -5.57 24.96 7.85
CA ALA A 144 -6.10 23.61 7.73
C ALA A 144 -6.65 23.13 9.08
N SER A 145 -7.74 22.38 9.06
CA SER A 145 -8.34 21.72 10.22
C SER A 145 -8.45 20.22 10.02
N PHE A 146 -8.46 19.49 11.12
CA PHE A 146 -8.64 18.04 11.14
C PHE A 146 -9.47 17.63 12.37
N ASN A 147 -10.56 16.89 12.13
CA ASN A 147 -11.43 16.38 13.20
C ASN A 147 -10.88 15.06 13.76
N ARG A 148 -10.22 15.17 14.91
CA ARG A 148 -9.60 14.03 15.59
C ARG A 148 -10.64 13.04 16.10
N THR A 149 -11.73 13.52 16.70
CA THR A 149 -12.78 12.67 17.26
C THR A 149 -13.47 11.84 16.18
N GLU A 150 -13.79 12.47 15.05
CA GLU A 150 -14.35 11.76 13.90
C GLU A 150 -13.39 10.72 13.34
N ALA A 151 -12.10 11.07 13.20
CA ALA A 151 -11.09 10.13 12.72
C ALA A 151 -10.90 8.93 13.69
N ILE A 152 -10.93 9.15 15.01
CA ILE A 152 -10.89 8.08 16.01
C ILE A 152 -12.09 7.16 15.82
N MET A 153 -13.31 7.71 15.81
CA MET A 153 -14.55 6.93 15.66
C MET A 153 -14.56 6.09 14.38
N GLN A 154 -14.16 6.68 13.24
CA GLN A 154 -14.08 5.95 11.97
C GLN A 154 -13.02 4.84 11.99
N THR A 155 -11.91 5.06 12.70
CA THR A 155 -10.85 4.06 12.86
C THR A 155 -11.32 2.91 13.73
N GLU A 156 -12.01 3.18 14.85
CA GLU A 156 -12.59 2.14 15.71
C GLU A 156 -13.64 1.30 14.97
N LEU A 157 -14.52 1.93 14.19
CA LEU A 157 -15.46 1.22 13.32
C LEU A 157 -14.74 0.34 12.30
N SER A 158 -13.66 0.84 11.71
CA SER A 158 -12.84 0.06 10.76
C SER A 158 -12.14 -1.12 11.43
N ILE A 159 -11.68 -0.97 12.68
CA ILE A 159 -11.12 -2.08 13.46
C ILE A 159 -12.19 -3.13 13.70
N ASN A 160 -13.38 -2.74 14.14
CA ASN A 160 -14.48 -3.68 14.38
C ASN A 160 -14.86 -4.44 13.11
N ALA A 161 -14.94 -3.76 11.96
CA ALA A 161 -15.20 -4.40 10.67
C ALA A 161 -14.10 -5.41 10.29
N VAL A 162 -12.83 -5.08 10.50
CA VAL A 162 -11.71 -6.02 10.27
C VAL A 162 -11.77 -7.19 11.24
N ASP A 163 -12.13 -6.95 12.51
CA ASP A 163 -12.27 -7.99 13.52
C ASP A 163 -13.41 -8.96 13.15
N GLU A 164 -14.53 -8.46 12.62
CA GLU A 164 -15.62 -9.26 12.06
C GLU A 164 -15.18 -10.08 10.83
N GLU A 165 -14.45 -9.48 9.89
CA GLU A 165 -13.89 -10.18 8.72
C GLU A 165 -12.96 -11.33 9.13
N ILE A 166 -12.09 -11.10 10.13
CA ILE A 166 -11.19 -12.13 10.70
C ILE A 166 -12.00 -13.30 11.24
N MET A 167 -13.07 -13.02 11.99
CA MET A 167 -13.91 -14.06 12.62
C MET A 167 -14.74 -14.87 11.62
N GLN A 168 -15.03 -14.32 10.43
CA GLN A 168 -15.77 -15.03 9.38
C GLN A 168 -14.92 -16.05 8.60
N ILE A 169 -13.59 -15.89 8.60
CA ILE A 169 -12.71 -16.78 7.84
C ILE A 169 -12.47 -18.06 8.65
N SER A 170 -12.85 -19.23 8.12
CA SER A 170 -12.54 -20.52 8.74
C SER A 170 -11.35 -21.21 8.06
N LEU A 171 -10.42 -21.76 8.84
CA LEU A 171 -9.25 -22.53 8.39
C LEU A 171 -9.49 -24.05 8.32
N SER A 172 -10.75 -24.48 8.23
CA SER A 172 -11.16 -25.89 8.24
C SER A 172 -11.12 -26.58 6.87
N ASP A 173 -10.59 -25.92 5.83
CA ASP A 173 -10.58 -26.48 4.47
C ASP A 173 -9.75 -27.76 4.37
N LYS A 174 -10.29 -28.72 3.63
CA LYS A 174 -9.62 -29.99 3.33
C LYS A 174 -8.36 -29.78 2.51
N SER A 175 -8.41 -28.86 1.53
CA SER A 175 -7.25 -28.49 0.73
C SER A 175 -6.27 -27.64 1.53
N LYS A 176 -5.00 -28.03 1.51
CA LYS A 176 -3.87 -27.32 2.11
C LYS A 176 -3.63 -25.99 1.43
N SER A 177 -3.77 -25.90 0.10
CA SER A 177 -3.62 -24.63 -0.62
C SER A 177 -4.72 -23.62 -0.27
N GLN A 178 -5.97 -24.06 -0.16
CA GLN A 178 -7.07 -23.19 0.27
C GLN A 178 -6.88 -22.71 1.72
N ARG A 179 -6.46 -23.61 2.61
CA ARG A 179 -6.17 -23.29 4.01
C ARG A 179 -5.02 -22.29 4.13
N LEU A 180 -3.95 -22.48 3.35
CA LEU A 180 -2.83 -21.56 3.26
C LEU A 180 -3.29 -20.18 2.79
N LYS A 181 -4.07 -20.12 1.71
CA LYS A 181 -4.62 -18.87 1.18
C LYS A 181 -5.43 -18.11 2.23
N LYS A 182 -6.31 -18.80 2.98
CA LYS A 182 -7.08 -18.19 4.06
C LYS A 182 -6.21 -17.75 5.24
N ALA A 183 -5.18 -18.51 5.60
CA ALA A 183 -4.23 -18.12 6.63
C ALA A 183 -3.50 -16.82 6.27
N ILE A 184 -3.07 -16.68 5.01
CA ILE A 184 -2.48 -15.45 4.49
C ILE A 184 -3.46 -14.28 4.49
N THR A 185 -4.73 -14.51 4.12
CA THR A 185 -5.76 -13.48 4.24
C THR A 185 -5.92 -13.02 5.69
N LEU A 186 -5.95 -13.94 6.65
CA LEU A 186 -6.00 -13.62 8.08
C LEU A 186 -4.79 -12.79 8.52
N ARG A 187 -3.57 -13.16 8.12
CA ARG A 187 -2.37 -12.35 8.40
C ARG A 187 -2.45 -10.95 7.80
N THR A 188 -2.99 -10.84 6.58
CA THR A 188 -3.19 -9.54 5.91
C THR A 188 -4.16 -8.65 6.69
N LEU A 189 -5.27 -9.22 7.16
CA LEU A 189 -6.23 -8.52 8.02
C LEU A 189 -5.63 -8.15 9.37
N ALA A 190 -4.82 -9.03 9.98
CA ALA A 190 -4.12 -8.74 11.23
C ALA A 190 -3.17 -7.54 11.09
N VAL A 191 -2.40 -7.49 10.00
CA VAL A 191 -1.54 -6.33 9.69
C VAL A 191 -2.36 -5.07 9.45
N LYS A 192 -3.47 -5.14 8.71
CA LYS A 192 -4.39 -4.00 8.51
C LYS A 192 -4.93 -3.48 9.84
N ARG A 193 -5.39 -4.39 10.72
CA ARG A 193 -5.86 -4.08 12.07
C ARG A 193 -4.77 -3.41 12.92
N GLN A 194 -3.54 -3.93 12.84
CA GLN A 194 -2.40 -3.35 13.56
C GLN A 194 -2.13 -1.91 13.09
N LYS A 195 -2.14 -1.65 11.78
CA LYS A 195 -1.96 -0.30 11.24
C LYS A 195 -3.07 0.65 11.68
N LEU A 196 -4.32 0.18 11.79
CA LEU A 196 -5.43 0.97 12.35
C LEU A 196 -5.19 1.32 13.83
N ASN A 197 -4.69 0.38 14.62
CA ASN A 197 -4.31 0.62 16.02
C ASN A 197 -3.13 1.59 16.16
N ASP A 198 -2.15 1.50 15.26
CA ASP A 198 -1.03 2.45 15.22
C ASP A 198 -1.52 3.84 14.81
N TYR A 199 -2.52 3.92 13.92
CA TYR A 199 -3.21 5.17 13.59
C TYR A 199 -4.01 5.73 14.78
N LEU A 200 -4.70 4.90 15.58
CA LEU A 200 -5.30 5.36 16.84
C LEU A 200 -4.26 5.96 17.78
N GLN A 201 -3.10 5.32 17.92
CA GLN A 201 -2.01 5.85 18.73
C GLN A 201 -1.47 7.17 18.17
N MET A 202 -1.40 7.33 16.84
CA MET A 202 -1.09 8.62 16.20
C MET A 202 -2.10 9.71 16.55
N LEU A 203 -3.37 9.34 16.60
CA LEU A 203 -4.45 10.18 17.09
C LEU A 203 -4.51 10.26 18.62
N GLN A 204 -3.44 9.85 19.33
CA GLN A 204 -3.30 9.79 20.79
C GLN A 204 -4.53 9.18 21.50
N SER A 205 -5.13 8.18 20.85
CA SER A 205 -6.19 7.33 21.39
C SER A 205 -5.59 5.98 21.82
N PRO A 206 -6.09 5.33 22.89
CA PRO A 206 -5.63 3.99 23.25
C PRO A 206 -5.87 2.99 22.12
N LYS A 207 -4.97 2.00 21.99
CA LYS A 207 -5.16 0.88 21.07
C LYS A 207 -6.35 0.02 21.53
N LEU A 208 -7.10 -0.52 20.58
CA LEU A 208 -8.11 -1.52 20.86
C LEU A 208 -7.47 -2.90 21.06
N PRO A 209 -7.71 -3.57 22.20
CA PRO A 209 -7.16 -4.89 22.46
C PRO A 209 -7.78 -5.93 21.52
N LEU A 210 -7.08 -7.04 21.30
CA LEU A 210 -7.65 -8.22 20.63
C LEU A 210 -8.52 -9.00 21.61
N SER A 211 -9.67 -9.50 21.16
CA SER A 211 -10.45 -10.46 21.94
C SER A 211 -9.74 -11.82 21.99
N LYS A 212 -10.11 -12.67 22.95
CA LYS A 212 -9.53 -14.03 23.07
C LYS A 212 -9.76 -14.87 21.81
N ASP A 213 -10.94 -14.75 21.22
CA ASP A 213 -11.30 -15.49 20.01
C ASP A 213 -10.48 -15.03 18.81
N LEU A 214 -10.25 -13.72 18.67
CA LEU A 214 -9.36 -13.19 17.63
C LEU A 214 -7.92 -13.67 17.83
N VAL A 215 -7.40 -13.63 19.07
CA VAL A 215 -6.04 -14.14 19.36
C VAL A 215 -5.93 -15.61 18.97
N SER A 216 -6.92 -16.42 19.33
CA SER A 216 -6.97 -17.84 18.94
C SER A 216 -6.98 -18.02 17.42
N GLN A 217 -7.81 -17.25 16.72
CA GLN A 217 -7.94 -17.32 15.26
C GLN A 217 -6.65 -16.93 14.53
N LEU A 218 -5.98 -15.88 15.00
CA LEU A 218 -4.70 -15.46 14.46
C LEU A 218 -3.60 -16.47 14.78
N SER A 219 -3.60 -17.08 15.96
CA SER A 219 -2.65 -18.14 16.32
C SER A 219 -2.84 -19.39 15.45
N LEU A 220 -4.07 -19.78 15.13
CA LEU A 220 -4.34 -20.86 14.17
C LEU A 220 -3.78 -20.55 12.78
N SER A 221 -3.87 -19.30 12.32
CA SER A 221 -3.27 -18.88 11.05
C SER A 221 -1.75 -18.98 11.07
N GLU A 222 -1.11 -18.63 12.18
CA GLU A 222 0.34 -18.77 12.38
C GLU A 222 0.76 -20.24 12.39
N GLN A 223 -0.04 -21.10 13.04
CA GLN A 223 0.21 -22.54 13.06
C GLN A 223 0.20 -23.12 11.63
N VAL A 224 -0.76 -22.72 10.79
CA VAL A 224 -0.81 -23.17 9.39
C VAL A 224 0.49 -22.86 8.65
N LEU A 225 1.04 -21.65 8.82
CA LEU A 225 2.29 -21.24 8.18
C LEU A 225 3.49 -22.00 8.75
N ASN A 226 3.56 -22.12 10.07
CA ASN A 226 4.70 -22.73 10.75
C ASN A 226 4.76 -24.25 10.57
N THR A 227 3.65 -24.91 10.25
CA THR A 227 3.60 -26.37 9.95
C THR A 227 3.64 -26.69 8.46
N LEU A 228 3.71 -25.67 7.59
CA LEU A 228 3.68 -25.87 6.15
C LEU A 228 4.94 -26.62 5.68
N SER A 229 4.74 -27.75 5.03
CA SER A 229 5.81 -28.65 4.61
C SER A 229 5.86 -28.87 3.10
N PHE A 230 7.09 -28.98 2.57
CA PHE A 230 7.35 -29.22 1.15
C PHE A 230 8.27 -30.43 0.97
N SER A 231 8.01 -31.23 -0.05
CA SER A 231 8.98 -32.19 -0.57
C SER A 231 9.61 -31.63 -1.84
N ILE A 232 10.85 -32.04 -2.13
CA ILE A 232 11.56 -31.62 -3.33
C ILE A 232 11.89 -32.84 -4.16
N VAL A 233 11.43 -32.83 -5.41
CA VAL A 233 11.62 -33.93 -6.37
C VAL A 233 12.35 -33.39 -7.60
N ALA A 234 13.56 -33.90 -7.81
CA ALA A 234 14.31 -33.69 -9.04
C ALA A 234 13.80 -34.62 -10.14
N ASP A 235 13.83 -34.17 -11.40
CA ASP A 235 13.49 -35.00 -12.57
C ASP A 235 14.56 -36.06 -12.89
N SER A 236 15.79 -35.91 -12.41
CA SER A 236 16.88 -36.86 -12.56
C SER A 236 17.93 -36.74 -11.46
N SER A 237 18.75 -37.77 -11.29
CA SER A 237 19.87 -37.78 -10.32
C SER A 237 20.96 -36.74 -10.63
N GLU A 238 21.04 -36.25 -11.86
CA GLU A 238 21.96 -35.16 -12.22
C GLU A 238 21.62 -33.84 -11.50
N HIS A 239 20.41 -33.71 -10.99
CA HIS A 239 19.91 -32.54 -10.28
C HIS A 239 19.88 -32.67 -8.76
N ASP A 240 20.37 -33.77 -8.19
CA ASP A 240 20.39 -33.99 -6.73
C ASP A 240 21.17 -32.90 -5.98
N ASN A 241 22.27 -32.39 -6.55
CA ASN A 241 23.02 -31.30 -5.92
C ASN A 241 22.19 -30.00 -5.83
N ILE A 242 21.39 -29.70 -6.87
CA ILE A 242 20.51 -28.53 -6.86
C ILE A 242 19.38 -28.72 -5.84
N ARG A 243 18.84 -29.95 -5.76
CA ARG A 243 17.85 -30.32 -4.74
C ARG A 243 18.38 -30.02 -3.33
N ASP A 244 19.62 -30.40 -3.04
CA ASP A 244 20.24 -30.21 -1.72
C ASP A 244 20.48 -28.74 -1.40
N ILE A 245 21.01 -27.97 -2.36
CA ILE A 245 21.20 -26.52 -2.20
C ILE A 245 19.85 -25.84 -1.99
N MET A 246 18.82 -26.24 -2.74
CA MET A 246 17.47 -25.70 -2.60
C MET A 246 16.85 -26.05 -1.24
N ALA A 247 16.98 -27.31 -0.79
CA ALA A 247 16.54 -27.71 0.54
C ALA A 247 17.23 -26.88 1.63
N SER A 248 18.54 -26.65 1.50
CA SER A 248 19.30 -25.81 2.43
C SER A 248 18.85 -24.36 2.41
N SER A 249 18.60 -23.78 1.23
CA SER A 249 18.12 -22.40 1.09
C SER A 249 16.72 -22.24 1.68
N LEU A 250 15.79 -23.15 1.36
CA LEU A 250 14.42 -23.15 1.87
C LEU A 250 14.37 -23.31 3.39
N THR A 251 15.10 -24.28 3.95
CA THR A 251 15.17 -24.47 5.41
C THR A 251 15.80 -23.28 6.14
N SER A 252 16.78 -22.60 5.52
CA SER A 252 17.37 -21.37 6.06
C SER A 252 16.38 -20.20 6.12
N ASN A 253 15.33 -20.23 5.28
CA ASN A 253 14.22 -19.27 5.27
C ASN A 253 13.01 -19.76 6.11
N GLY A 254 13.21 -20.79 6.94
CA GLY A 254 12.18 -21.31 7.84
C GLY A 254 11.13 -22.20 7.16
N ILE A 255 11.38 -22.64 5.92
CA ILE A 255 10.50 -23.55 5.18
C ILE A 255 10.81 -25.00 5.56
N GLN A 256 9.80 -25.75 6.00
CA GLN A 256 9.99 -27.14 6.37
C GLN A 256 10.09 -28.03 5.14
N ILE A 257 11.20 -28.77 5.03
CA ILE A 257 11.41 -29.75 3.96
C ILE A 257 11.32 -31.16 4.54
N THR A 258 10.42 -31.98 3.99
CA THR A 258 10.24 -33.39 4.40
C THR A 258 10.33 -34.31 3.20
N ALA A 259 10.81 -35.54 3.41
CA ALA A 259 10.94 -36.53 2.34
C ALA A 259 9.59 -37.17 1.95
N ASN A 260 8.71 -37.38 2.92
CA ASN A 260 7.41 -38.01 2.77
C ASN A 260 6.32 -37.16 3.43
N ASP A 261 5.07 -37.39 3.02
CA ASP A 261 3.86 -36.77 3.60
C ASP A 261 3.87 -35.24 3.68
N ALA A 262 4.59 -34.59 2.76
CA ALA A 262 4.59 -33.14 2.64
C ALA A 262 3.23 -32.61 2.18
N ASP A 263 2.88 -31.38 2.58
CA ASP A 263 1.67 -30.70 2.11
C ASP A 263 1.74 -30.40 0.62
N PHE A 264 2.95 -30.11 0.12
CA PHE A 264 3.21 -29.76 -1.28
C PHE A 264 4.43 -30.48 -1.83
N GLU A 265 4.39 -30.83 -3.11
CA GLU A 265 5.52 -31.37 -3.86
C GLU A 265 6.08 -30.29 -4.80
N LEU A 266 7.38 -30.02 -4.68
CA LEU A 266 8.14 -29.15 -5.57
C LEU A 266 8.88 -30.04 -6.58
N THR A 267 8.32 -30.17 -7.78
CA THR A 267 9.00 -30.85 -8.88
C THR A 267 9.83 -29.85 -9.66
N PHE A 268 11.10 -30.14 -9.92
CA PHE A 268 11.95 -29.23 -10.69
C PHE A 268 12.83 -29.95 -11.70
N ARG A 269 13.12 -29.24 -12.80
CA ARG A 269 14.10 -29.62 -13.83
C ARG A 269 14.98 -28.42 -14.18
N VAL A 270 16.22 -28.68 -14.57
CA VAL A 270 17.17 -27.63 -14.96
C VAL A 270 17.86 -27.97 -16.27
N ASN A 271 17.84 -27.02 -17.20
CA ASN A 271 18.59 -27.10 -18.45
C ASN A 271 19.86 -26.25 -18.33
N TRP A 272 21.02 -26.88 -18.55
CA TRP A 272 22.32 -26.23 -18.44
C TRP A 272 22.90 -25.88 -19.80
N GLN A 273 23.47 -24.68 -19.89
CA GLN A 273 24.27 -24.24 -21.02
C GLN A 273 25.62 -23.71 -20.51
N GLN A 274 26.70 -24.22 -21.09
CA GLN A 274 28.06 -23.77 -20.81
C GLN A 274 28.59 -22.97 -22.00
N ILE A 275 29.16 -21.80 -21.73
CA ILE A 275 29.76 -20.94 -22.75
C ILE A 275 31.15 -20.55 -22.28
N VAL A 276 32.17 -20.67 -23.14
CA VAL A 276 33.53 -20.19 -22.85
C VAL A 276 33.81 -18.99 -23.74
N LYS A 277 34.21 -17.87 -23.15
CA LYS A 277 34.60 -16.66 -23.89
C LYS A 277 35.80 -16.00 -23.21
N SER A 278 36.89 -15.84 -23.95
CA SER A 278 38.10 -15.15 -23.49
C SER A 278 38.64 -15.70 -22.16
N GLY A 279 38.70 -17.02 -22.00
CA GLY A 279 39.16 -17.67 -20.76
C GLY A 279 38.18 -17.60 -19.58
N THR A 280 37.01 -16.95 -19.75
CA THR A 280 35.94 -16.95 -18.76
C THR A 280 34.93 -18.03 -19.10
N HIS A 281 34.61 -18.87 -18.11
CA HIS A 281 33.53 -19.84 -18.19
C HIS A 281 32.23 -19.21 -17.69
N TYR A 282 31.17 -19.32 -18.49
CA TYR A 282 29.83 -18.93 -18.14
C TYR A 282 28.94 -20.15 -18.04
N SER A 283 28.23 -20.27 -16.92
CA SER A 283 27.20 -21.28 -16.73
C SER A 283 25.85 -20.60 -16.69
N ILE A 284 24.96 -21.03 -17.56
CA ILE A 284 23.57 -20.57 -17.63
C ILE A 284 22.68 -21.74 -17.25
N ALA A 285 21.78 -21.51 -16.30
CA ALA A 285 20.75 -22.48 -15.91
C ALA A 285 19.38 -21.90 -16.22
N GLU A 286 18.54 -22.71 -16.88
CA GLU A 286 17.11 -22.45 -17.04
C GLU A 286 16.34 -23.51 -16.25
N SER A 287 15.56 -23.08 -15.26
CA SER A 287 14.84 -23.95 -14.35
C SER A 287 13.35 -23.92 -14.62
N PHE A 288 12.71 -25.07 -14.53
CA PHE A 288 11.26 -25.17 -14.51
C PHE A 288 10.86 -25.85 -13.21
N MET A 289 10.06 -25.17 -12.40
CA MET A 289 9.53 -25.67 -11.14
C MET A 289 8.02 -25.76 -11.21
N VAL A 290 7.45 -26.82 -10.67
CA VAL A 290 6.02 -27.05 -10.53
C VAL A 290 5.72 -27.34 -9.06
N ILE A 291 4.74 -26.64 -8.50
CA ILE A 291 4.18 -26.93 -7.18
C ILE A 291 2.94 -27.78 -7.37
N LYS A 292 2.88 -28.92 -6.69
CA LYS A 292 1.70 -29.78 -6.67
C LYS A 292 1.15 -29.95 -5.27
N GLU A 293 -0.16 -30.13 -5.18
CA GLU A 293 -0.86 -30.61 -3.99
C GLU A 293 -1.63 -31.86 -4.41
N GLN A 294 -1.37 -32.99 -3.76
CA GLN A 294 -2.02 -34.27 -4.07
C GLN A 294 -1.93 -34.63 -5.58
N GLY A 295 -0.77 -34.37 -6.19
CA GLY A 295 -0.52 -34.63 -7.62
C GLY A 295 -1.11 -33.61 -8.59
N MET A 296 -1.94 -32.66 -8.14
CA MET A 296 -2.47 -31.59 -8.98
C MET A 296 -1.54 -30.38 -8.96
N GLU A 297 -1.15 -29.89 -10.14
CA GLU A 297 -0.39 -28.64 -10.29
C GLU A 297 -1.19 -27.46 -9.73
N LYS A 298 -0.54 -26.67 -8.89
CA LYS A 298 -1.04 -25.43 -8.30
C LYS A 298 -0.36 -24.20 -8.87
N ALA A 299 0.94 -24.30 -9.15
CA ALA A 299 1.70 -23.24 -9.79
C ALA A 299 2.89 -23.80 -10.55
N HIS A 300 3.40 -22.99 -11.48
CA HIS A 300 4.68 -23.22 -12.13
C HIS A 300 5.52 -21.93 -12.17
N PHE A 301 6.84 -22.10 -12.12
CA PHE A 301 7.81 -21.03 -12.30
C PHE A 301 8.83 -21.44 -13.35
N ASN A 302 9.21 -20.48 -14.19
CA ASN A 302 10.37 -20.61 -15.04
C ASN A 302 11.35 -19.49 -14.69
N ASP A 303 12.63 -19.83 -14.58
CA ASP A 303 13.66 -18.85 -14.31
C ASP A 303 14.97 -19.18 -15.02
N LYS A 304 15.77 -18.14 -15.26
CA LYS A 304 17.06 -18.22 -15.89
C LYS A 304 18.08 -17.43 -15.10
N VAL A 305 19.18 -18.10 -14.74
CA VAL A 305 20.33 -17.47 -14.08
C VAL A 305 21.60 -17.66 -14.88
N LYS A 306 22.54 -16.74 -14.69
CA LYS A 306 23.87 -16.78 -15.28
C LYS A 306 24.91 -16.48 -14.22
N ALA A 307 25.97 -17.28 -14.21
CA ALA A 307 27.17 -17.01 -13.44
C ALA A 307 28.42 -17.17 -14.29
N ALA A 308 29.52 -16.56 -13.85
CA ALA A 308 30.79 -16.57 -14.54
C ALA A 308 31.91 -16.88 -13.54
N SER A 309 32.97 -17.54 -14.02
CA SER A 309 34.19 -17.77 -13.27
C SER A 309 35.35 -18.11 -14.21
N SER A 310 36.58 -17.97 -13.72
CA SER A 310 37.78 -18.50 -14.39
C SER A 310 37.79 -20.04 -14.43
N TYR A 311 36.95 -20.72 -13.63
CA TYR A 311 36.85 -22.17 -13.60
C TYR A 311 35.43 -22.64 -13.93
N ALA A 312 35.29 -23.63 -14.81
CA ALA A 312 33.99 -24.15 -15.24
C ALA A 312 33.11 -24.62 -14.07
N GLN A 313 33.69 -25.37 -13.13
CA GLN A 313 32.94 -25.90 -11.97
C GLN A 313 32.46 -24.80 -11.03
N THR A 314 33.30 -23.80 -10.78
CA THR A 314 32.93 -22.63 -9.97
C THR A 314 31.83 -21.81 -10.65
N ALA A 315 31.90 -21.62 -11.97
CA ALA A 315 30.83 -20.96 -12.72
C ALA A 315 29.49 -21.73 -12.58
N LYS A 316 29.53 -23.06 -12.68
CA LYS A 316 28.35 -23.93 -12.50
C LYS A 316 27.79 -23.84 -11.07
N HIS A 317 28.64 -23.98 -10.05
CA HIS A 317 28.24 -23.88 -8.65
C HIS A 317 27.63 -22.51 -8.31
N ASN A 318 28.25 -21.42 -8.76
CA ASN A 318 27.71 -20.07 -8.55
C ASN A 318 26.34 -19.88 -9.23
N ALA A 319 26.12 -20.51 -10.40
CA ALA A 319 24.81 -20.51 -11.05
C ALA A 319 23.80 -21.36 -10.27
N MET A 320 24.20 -22.51 -9.72
CA MET A 320 23.34 -23.34 -8.86
C MET A 320 22.87 -22.57 -7.62
N GLN A 321 23.79 -21.89 -6.92
CA GLN A 321 23.45 -21.11 -5.74
C GLN A 321 22.46 -19.99 -6.07
N LYS A 322 22.77 -19.18 -7.10
CA LYS A 322 21.87 -18.12 -7.57
C LYS A 322 20.49 -18.65 -7.98
N LEU A 323 20.44 -19.83 -8.59
CA LEU A 323 19.19 -20.46 -8.98
C LEU A 323 18.37 -20.84 -7.75
N ALA A 324 18.98 -21.53 -6.79
CA ALA A 324 18.32 -21.96 -5.57
C ALA A 324 17.79 -20.77 -4.76
N ASP A 325 18.56 -19.69 -4.63
CA ASP A 325 18.13 -18.47 -3.94
C ASP A 325 16.92 -17.83 -4.64
N LYS A 326 16.93 -17.81 -5.98
CA LYS A 326 15.84 -17.22 -6.77
C LYS A 326 14.56 -18.06 -6.70
N LEU A 327 14.68 -19.39 -6.76
CA LEU A 327 13.57 -20.31 -6.60
C LEU A 327 12.99 -20.26 -5.18
N SER A 328 13.84 -20.17 -4.15
CA SER A 328 13.43 -19.98 -2.76
C SER A 328 12.59 -18.71 -2.60
N LEU A 329 13.04 -17.59 -3.18
CA LEU A 329 12.28 -16.35 -3.21
C LEU A 329 10.93 -16.50 -3.93
N GLN A 330 10.91 -17.15 -5.10
CA GLN A 330 9.66 -17.40 -5.83
C GLN A 330 8.68 -18.27 -5.03
N LEU A 331 9.17 -19.26 -4.29
CA LEU A 331 8.32 -20.07 -3.41
C LEU A 331 7.75 -19.23 -2.26
N ALA A 332 8.58 -18.39 -1.61
CA ALA A 332 8.10 -17.49 -0.57
C ALA A 332 7.03 -16.53 -1.11
N GLN A 333 7.24 -15.99 -2.31
CA GLN A 333 6.25 -15.17 -3.02
C GLN A 333 4.98 -15.97 -3.34
N PHE A 334 5.08 -17.21 -3.78
CA PHE A 334 3.92 -18.07 -4.00
C PHE A 334 3.10 -18.29 -2.71
N ILE A 335 3.78 -18.55 -1.59
CA ILE A 335 3.17 -18.72 -0.28
C ILE A 335 2.38 -17.46 0.10
N VAL A 336 2.99 -16.28 -0.04
CA VAL A 336 2.37 -15.00 0.36
C VAL A 336 1.32 -14.50 -0.64
N TYR A 337 1.52 -14.70 -1.93
CA TYR A 337 0.64 -14.17 -2.95
C TYR A 337 -0.46 -15.14 -3.35
N GLY A 338 -0.44 -16.36 -2.80
CA GLY A 338 -1.45 -17.38 -3.04
C GLY A 338 -1.54 -17.66 -4.53
N GLY A 339 -0.58 -18.39 -5.07
CA GLY A 339 -0.61 -18.82 -6.46
C GLY A 339 -1.68 -19.88 -6.74
N ILE A 340 -2.96 -19.58 -6.48
CA ILE A 340 -4.16 -20.17 -7.10
C ILE A 340 -5.29 -19.14 -7.08
#